data_AF-A0A1I1VB92-F1
#
_entry.id   AF-A0A1I1VB92-F1
#
_cell.length_a   1.000
_cell.length_b   1.000
_cell.length_c   1.000
_cell.angle_alpha   90.00
_cell.angle_beta   90.00
_cell.angle_gamma   90.00
#
_symmetry.space_group_name_H-M   'P 1'
#
loop_
_entity.id
_entity.type
_entity.pdbx_description
1 polymer ?
#
loop_
_entity_poly.entity_id
_entity_poly.type
_entity_poly.pdbx_seq_one_letter_code
_entity_poly.pdbx_strand_id
1 'polypeptide(L)'
;MSSLAEDLAKDRRLVILRLLSEVPGSGYSLSASMLTKAVRRIRHAVYDDTIAADIVLLEQHGLVLREEELHNGKTLVFATLTKLGRDVANGRPHPMVDQPSPKF
;
A
#
# COMPACT_ATOMS: atom_id res chain seq x y z
N MET A 1 9.14 3.89 -21.96
CA MET A 1 9.04 4.98 -20.99
C MET A 1 7.73 4.79 -20.25
N SER A 2 7.73 4.81 -18.92
CA SER A 2 6.47 4.80 -18.16
C SER A 2 5.74 6.13 -18.35
N SER A 3 4.42 6.10 -18.29
CA SER A 3 3.63 7.33 -18.25
C SER A 3 3.67 7.95 -16.85
N LEU A 4 3.44 9.26 -16.76
CA LEU A 4 3.32 9.95 -15.45
C LEU A 4 2.28 9.27 -14.54
N ALA A 5 1.17 8.78 -15.11
CA ALA A 5 0.13 8.07 -14.36
C ALA A 5 0.65 6.75 -13.77
N GLU A 6 1.47 6.01 -14.53
CA GLU A 6 2.09 4.78 -14.05
C GLU A 6 3.11 5.05 -12.95
N ASP A 7 3.93 6.09 -13.10
CA ASP A 7 4.91 6.48 -12.08
C ASP A 7 4.22 6.87 -10.77
N LEU A 8 3.16 7.69 -10.84
CA LEU A 8 2.36 8.04 -9.67
C LEU A 8 1.67 6.83 -9.03
N ALA A 9 1.24 5.85 -9.81
CA ALA A 9 0.67 4.61 -9.29
C ALA A 9 1.73 3.72 -8.61
N LYS A 10 2.95 3.66 -9.15
CA LYS A 10 4.09 2.95 -8.52
C LYS A 10 4.50 3.60 -7.21
N ASP A 11 4.59 4.93 -7.17
CA ASP A 11 4.91 5.68 -5.95
C ASP A 11 3.82 5.51 -4.89
N ARG A 12 2.54 5.60 -5.26
CA ARG A 12 1.44 5.38 -4.31
C ARG A 12 1.48 4.00 -3.66
N ARG A 13 1.78 2.96 -4.44
CA ARG A 13 1.97 1.59 -3.90
C ARG A 13 3.17 1.51 -2.96
N LEU A 14 4.27 2.20 -3.25
CA LEU A 14 5.41 2.31 -2.32
C LEU A 14 4.99 2.99 -1.00
N VAL A 15 4.22 4.07 -1.08
CA VAL A 15 3.69 4.78 0.09
C VAL A 15 2.83 3.85 0.96
N ILE A 16 1.94 3.06 0.35
CA ILE A 16 1.12 2.07 1.09
C ILE A 16 2.01 1.09 1.86
N LEU A 17 3.01 0.49 1.20
CA LEU A 17 3.90 -0.48 1.86
C LEU A 17 4.72 0.16 2.99
N ARG A 18 5.17 1.40 2.81
CA ARG A 18 5.89 2.17 3.84
C ARG A 18 5.02 2.47 5.05
N LEU A 19 3.79 2.96 4.84
CA LEU A 19 2.83 3.22 5.91
C LEU A 19 2.55 1.98 6.76
N LEU A 20 2.35 0.83 6.11
CA LEU A 20 2.18 -0.45 6.83
C LEU A 20 3.43 -0.83 7.63
N SER A 21 4.62 -0.56 7.09
CA SER A 21 5.90 -0.86 7.75
C SER A 21 6.17 -0.02 9.00
N GLU A 22 5.54 1.16 9.11
CA GLU A 22 5.68 2.12 10.21
C GLU A 22 4.76 1.81 11.40
N VAL A 23 3.85 0.84 11.29
CA VAL A 23 2.87 0.52 12.35
C VAL A 23 3.03 -0.92 12.90
N PRO A 24 4.21 -1.32 13.41
CA PRO A 24 4.43 -2.67 13.92
C PRO A 24 3.50 -3.02 15.09
N GLY A 25 3.07 -2.04 15.89
CA GLY A 25 2.11 -2.23 17.00
C GLY A 25 0.70 -2.68 16.55
N SER A 26 0.38 -2.55 15.26
CA SER A 26 -0.87 -3.06 14.65
C SER A 26 -0.67 -4.39 13.91
N GLY A 27 0.49 -5.03 14.05
CA GLY A 27 0.83 -6.22 13.26
C GLY A 27 1.14 -5.91 11.79
N TYR A 28 1.58 -4.69 11.48
CA TYR A 28 1.79 -4.19 10.11
C TYR A 28 0.52 -4.19 9.25
N SER A 29 -0.64 -3.94 9.89
CA SER A 29 -1.95 -4.01 9.24
C SER A 29 -2.72 -2.70 9.38
N LEU A 30 -3.34 -2.24 8.30
CA LEU A 30 -4.24 -1.08 8.30
C LEU A 30 -5.46 -1.35 7.42
N SER A 31 -6.60 -0.77 7.80
CA SER A 31 -7.78 -0.80 6.92
C SER A 31 -7.58 0.08 5.68
N ALA A 32 -8.23 -0.28 4.58
CA ALA A 32 -8.22 0.50 3.34
C ALA A 32 -8.64 1.96 3.58
N SER A 33 -9.65 2.18 4.43
CA SER A 33 -10.10 3.53 4.80
C SER A 33 -9.03 4.36 5.54
N MET A 34 -8.23 3.73 6.40
CA MET A 34 -7.11 4.39 7.07
C MET A 34 -5.98 4.67 6.09
N LEU A 35 -5.68 3.72 5.20
CA LEU A 35 -4.69 3.89 4.14
C LEU A 35 -5.08 5.06 3.21
N THR A 36 -6.34 5.18 2.77
CA THR A 36 -6.80 6.33 1.97
C THR A 36 -6.55 7.65 2.68
N LYS A 37 -6.90 7.74 3.97
CA LYS A 37 -6.67 8.95 4.77
C LYS A 37 -5.19 9.29 4.91
N ALA A 38 -4.34 8.28 5.14
CA ALA A 38 -2.91 8.47 5.30
C ALA A 38 -2.23 8.88 3.98
N VAL A 39 -2.54 8.18 2.87
CA VAL A 39 -1.99 8.48 1.53
C VAL A 39 -2.36 9.89 1.07
N ARG A 40 -3.60 10.34 1.34
CA ARG A 40 -4.06 11.71 1.07
C ARG A 40 -3.27 12.79 1.80
N ARG A 41 -2.72 12.50 2.98
CA ARG A 41 -1.94 13.47 3.76
C ARG A 41 -0.52 13.66 3.26
N ILE A 42 0.01 12.70 2.50
CA ILE A 42 1.40 12.73 2.03
C ILE A 42 1.46 13.53 0.72
N ARG A 43 0.99 12.95 -0.39
CA ARG A 43 1.24 13.52 -1.74
C ARG A 43 0.15 13.22 -2.78
N HIS A 44 -0.81 12.33 -2.50
CA HIS A 44 -1.71 11.79 -3.53
C HIS A 44 -3.18 12.15 -3.29
N ALA A 45 -3.83 12.80 -4.26
CA ALA A 45 -5.28 12.96 -4.28
C ALA A 45 -5.93 11.68 -4.83
N VAL A 46 -6.30 10.76 -3.93
CA VAL A 46 -6.81 9.42 -4.28
C VAL A 46 -8.18 9.16 -3.67
N TYR A 47 -8.94 8.25 -4.25
CA TYR A 47 -10.24 7.80 -3.76
C TYR A 47 -10.14 6.37 -3.18
N ASP A 48 -11.17 5.96 -2.44
CA ASP A 48 -11.18 4.67 -1.74
C ASP A 48 -11.09 3.48 -2.71
N ASP A 49 -11.72 3.59 -3.89
CA ASP A 49 -11.66 2.59 -4.96
C ASP A 49 -10.24 2.41 -5.51
N THR A 50 -9.46 3.49 -5.61
CA THR A 50 -8.07 3.47 -6.07
C THR A 50 -7.20 2.72 -5.07
N ILE A 51 -7.37 2.99 -3.77
CA ILE A 51 -6.64 2.29 -2.72
C ILE A 51 -7.05 0.82 -2.65
N ALA A 52 -8.34 0.50 -2.80
CA ALA A 52 -8.80 -0.88 -2.85
C ALA A 52 -8.19 -1.64 -4.03
N ALA A 53 -8.15 -1.02 -5.22
CA ALA A 53 -7.51 -1.60 -6.40
C ALA A 53 -6.00 -1.81 -6.21
N ASP A 54 -5.30 -0.86 -5.60
CA ASP A 54 -3.88 -1.02 -5.28
C ASP A 54 -3.65 -2.15 -4.27
N ILE A 55 -4.51 -2.31 -3.25
CA ILE A 55 -4.39 -3.41 -2.30
C ILE A 55 -4.57 -4.77 -2.99
N VAL A 56 -5.56 -4.91 -3.88
CA VAL A 56 -5.75 -6.13 -4.68
C VAL A 56 -4.52 -6.42 -5.53
N LEU A 57 -3.94 -5.40 -6.15
CA LEU A 57 -2.75 -5.58 -6.97
C LEU A 57 -1.52 -5.95 -6.13
N LEU A 58 -1.32 -5.30 -4.98
CA LEU A 58 -0.28 -5.64 -4.01
C LEU A 58 -0.42 -7.07 -3.48
N GLU A 59 -1.64 -7.54 -3.25
CA GLU A 59 -1.96 -8.92 -2.86
C GLU A 59 -1.59 -9.91 -3.97
N GLN A 60 -1.97 -9.63 -5.23
CA GLN A 60 -1.63 -10.48 -6.38
C GLN A 60 -0.12 -10.69 -6.55
N HIS A 61 0.71 -9.74 -6.10
CA HIS A 61 2.17 -9.84 -6.10
C HIS A 61 2.75 -10.33 -4.76
N GLY A 62 1.91 -10.72 -3.80
CA GLY A 62 2.33 -11.24 -2.50
C GLY A 62 3.01 -10.21 -1.60
N LEU A 63 2.79 -8.91 -1.84
CA LEU A 63 3.40 -7.82 -1.06
C LEU A 63 2.57 -7.49 0.20
N VAL A 64 1.26 -7.77 0.15
CA VAL A 64 0.35 -7.68 1.30
C VAL A 64 -0.53 -8.93 1.35
N LEU A 65 -1.06 -9.25 2.52
CA LEU A 65 -2.24 -10.10 2.68
C LEU A 65 -3.46 -9.19 2.73
N ARG A 66 -4.52 -9.53 2.00
CA ARG A 66 -5.78 -8.80 2.03
C ARG A 66 -6.79 -9.61 2.81
N GLU A 67 -7.37 -9.00 3.83
CA GLU A 67 -8.38 -9.63 4.68
C GLU A 67 -9.66 -8.81 4.64
N GLU A 68 -10.80 -9.49 4.66
CA GLU A 68 -12.11 -8.86 4.73
C GLU A 68 -12.79 -9.23 6.04
N GLU A 69 -13.26 -8.22 6.76
CA GLU A 69 -13.98 -8.40 8.02
C GLU A 69 -15.35 -7.72 7.96
N LEU A 70 -16.39 -8.42 8.42
CA LEU A 70 -17.72 -7.84 8.57
C LEU A 70 -17.81 -7.10 9.90
N HIS A 71 -18.06 -5.79 9.83
CA HIS A 71 -18.27 -4.94 10.99
C HIS A 71 -19.56 -4.12 10.83
N ASN A 72 -20.54 -4.34 11.71
CA ASN A 72 -21.85 -3.66 11.68
C ASN A 72 -22.52 -3.69 10.30
N GLY A 73 -22.49 -4.84 9.61
CA GLY A 73 -23.09 -5.01 8.29
C GLY A 73 -22.33 -4.36 7.13
N LYS A 74 -21.11 -3.86 7.38
CA LYS A 74 -20.20 -3.32 6.37
C LYS A 74 -18.94 -4.17 6.28
N THR A 75 -18.49 -4.48 5.08
CA THR A 75 -17.20 -5.15 4.86
C THR A 75 -16.08 -4.13 4.96
N LEU A 76 -15.14 -4.37 5.87
CA LEU A 76 -13.89 -3.64 5.99
C LEU A 76 -12.78 -4.46 5.34
N VAL A 77 -11.97 -3.80 4.51
CA VAL A 77 -10.79 -4.42 3.91
C VAL A 77 -9.56 -4.00 4.71
N PHE A 78 -8.74 -4.97 5.09
CA PHE A 78 -7.44 -4.77 5.72
C PHE A 78 -6.33 -5.24 4.80
N ALA A 79 -5.19 -4.54 4.85
CA ALA A 79 -3.98 -4.93 4.19
C ALA A 79 -2.88 -5.12 5.23
N THR A 80 -2.30 -6.32 5.27
CA THR A 80 -1.24 -6.70 6.21
C THR A 80 0.07 -6.90 5.44
N LEU A 81 1.14 -6.21 5.83
CA LEU A 81 2.42 -6.26 5.12
C LEU A 81 3.06 -7.65 5.18
N THR A 82 3.49 -8.20 4.05
CA THR A 82 4.29 -9.44 4.04
C THR A 82 5.77 -9.16 4.21
N LYS A 83 6.57 -10.21 4.45
CA LYS A 83 8.04 -10.10 4.43
C LYS A 83 8.56 -9.56 3.10
N LEU A 84 8.03 -10.05 1.96
CA LEU A 84 8.41 -9.56 0.64
C LEU A 84 8.00 -8.09 0.46
N GLY A 85 6.78 -7.72 0.87
CA GLY A 85 6.33 -6.32 0.85
C GLY A 85 7.25 -5.41 1.65
N ARG A 86 7.72 -5.87 2.81
CA ARG A 86 8.69 -5.14 3.64
C ARG A 86 10.04 -4.99 2.95
N ASP A 87 10.56 -6.03 2.31
CA ASP A 87 11.82 -5.93 1.54
C ASP A 87 11.68 -4.90 0.42
N VAL A 88 10.55 -4.91 -0.30
CA VAL A 88 10.25 -3.96 -1.39
C VAL A 88 10.14 -2.52 -0.85
N ALA A 89 9.43 -2.32 0.26
CA ALA A 89 9.34 -1.01 0.93
C ALA A 89 10.71 -0.42 1.32
N ASN A 90 11.68 -1.30 1.57
CA ASN A 90 13.06 -0.97 1.94
C ASN A 90 14.04 -0.93 0.77
N GLY A 91 13.58 -1.11 -0.48
CA GLY A 91 14.39 -0.88 -1.67
C GLY A 91 14.73 -2.11 -2.47
N ARG A 92 14.15 -3.28 -2.17
CA ARG A 92 14.19 -4.40 -3.10
C ARG A 92 13.43 -4.02 -4.39
N PRO A 93 14.07 -4.10 -5.58
CA PRO A 93 13.41 -3.74 -6.84
C PRO A 93 12.15 -4.57 -7.12
N HIS A 94 11.10 -3.93 -7.62
CA HIS A 94 9.86 -4.59 -8.02
C HIS A 94 9.22 -3.86 -9.22
N PRO A 95 8.67 -4.54 -10.23
CA PRO A 95 8.20 -3.92 -11.47
C PRO A 95 7.04 -2.91 -11.28
N MET A 96 6.21 -3.12 -10.25
CA MET A 96 5.00 -2.33 -10.01
C MET A 96 5.09 -1.38 -8.82
N VAL A 97 6.19 -1.38 -8.08
CA VAL A 97 6.36 -0.51 -6.91
C VAL A 97 7.59 0.34 -7.17
N ASP A 98 7.48 1.64 -6.89
CA ASP A 98 8.62 2.53 -7.05
C ASP A 98 9.72 2.19 -6.03
N GLN A 99 10.95 2.61 -6.32
CA GLN A 99 12.05 2.43 -5.39
C GLN A 99 12.14 3.61 -4.43
N PRO A 100 12.34 3.35 -3.13
CA PRO A 100 12.63 4.40 -2.18
C PRO A 100 13.89 5.17 -2.61
N SER A 101 13.80 6.50 -2.60
CA SER A 101 14.98 7.33 -2.88
C SER A 101 16.12 6.99 -1.92
N PRO A 102 17.39 7.03 -2.38
CA PRO A 102 18.55 6.85 -1.52
C PRO A 102 18.48 7.79 -0.32
N LYS A 103 18.82 7.29 0.88
CA LYS A 103 19.04 8.16 2.04
C LYS A 103 20.38 8.86 1.81
N PHE A 104 20.35 10.19 1.70
CA PHE A 104 21.55 11.04 1.71
C PHE A 104 22.04 11.24 3.14
#